data_AF-A0A453S2U5-F1
#
_entry.id   AF-A0A453S2U5-F1
#
_cell.length_a   1.000
_cell.length_b   1.000
_cell.length_c   1.000
_cell.angle_alpha   90.00
_cell.angle_beta   90.00
_cell.angle_gamma   90.00
#
_symmetry.space_group_name_H-M   'P 1'
#
loop_
_entity.id
_entity.type
_entity.pdbx_description
1 polymer ?
#
loop_
_entity_poly.entity_id
_entity_poly.type
_entity_poly.pdbx_seq_one_letter_code
_entity_poly.pdbx_strand_id
1 'polypeptide(L)'
;MSASRPKATLAVKRSLACEMVKCWQQAHESIADIPLLDGWGEKHRLFVKWKHMEAKAAAYYYHVLILDESNTEKSQRAAVAALQSAEESLRESRAVCEAFHSASPCRVDGEHEMVLPLQEREPCK
;
A
#
# COMPACT_ATOMS: atom_id res chain seq x y z
N MET A 1 25.17 27.98 -12.08
CA MET A 1 25.11 27.55 -10.67
C MET A 1 23.72 26.98 -10.43
N SER A 2 23.56 25.66 -10.33
CA SER A 2 22.25 25.05 -10.05
C SER A 2 21.95 25.16 -8.56
N ALA A 3 20.95 25.94 -8.18
CA ALA A 3 20.51 26.06 -6.80
C ALA A 3 20.18 24.67 -6.23
N SER A 4 20.91 24.23 -5.20
CA SER A 4 20.59 22.99 -4.50
C SER A 4 19.27 23.18 -3.77
N ARG A 5 18.22 22.50 -4.22
CA ARG A 5 16.95 22.44 -3.48
C ARG A 5 17.23 21.87 -2.09
N PRO A 6 16.76 22.49 -0.99
CA PRO A 6 16.97 21.97 0.35
C PRO A 6 16.32 20.58 0.46
N LYS A 7 17.11 19.55 0.78
CA LYS A 7 16.58 18.22 1.07
C LYS A 7 16.00 18.24 2.49
N ALA A 8 14.78 17.70 2.66
CA ALA A 8 14.20 17.50 3.98
C ALA A 8 15.10 16.59 4.84
N THR A 9 15.18 16.89 6.14
CA THR A 9 15.93 16.08 7.12
C THR A 9 15.30 14.70 7.30
N LEU A 10 16.07 13.72 7.81
CA LEU A 10 15.53 12.38 8.08
C LEU A 10 14.40 12.41 9.10
N ALA A 11 14.50 13.26 10.13
CA ALA A 11 13.45 13.47 11.12
C ALA A 11 12.12 13.91 10.46
N VAL A 12 12.18 14.87 9.54
CA VAL A 12 10.98 15.33 8.80
C VAL A 12 10.39 14.20 7.95
N LYS A 13 11.23 13.44 7.24
CA LYS A 13 10.76 12.28 6.44
C LYS A 13 10.11 11.21 7.30
N ARG A 14 10.68 10.91 8.47
CA ARG A 14 10.12 9.98 9.44
C ARG A 14 8.77 10.45 9.94
N SER A 15 8.66 11.71 10.35
CA SER A 15 7.39 12.28 10.83
C SER A 15 6.31 12.24 9.76
N LEU A 16 6.64 12.60 8.51
CA LEU A 16 5.70 12.50 7.40
C LEU A 16 5.23 11.05 7.17
N ALA A 17 6.14 10.07 7.22
CA ALA A 17 5.78 8.66 7.09
C ALA A 17 4.88 8.20 8.25
N CYS A 18 5.13 8.62 9.48
CA CYS A 18 4.25 8.34 10.62
C CYS A 18 2.86 8.95 10.46
N GLU A 19 2.76 10.18 9.94
CA GLU A 19 1.44 10.77 9.63
C GLU A 19 0.73 10.00 8.52
N MET A 20 1.44 9.54 7.50
CA MET A 20 0.85 8.66 6.48
C MET A 20 0.32 7.34 7.08
N VAL A 21 1.06 6.72 8.03
CA VAL A 21 0.58 5.51 8.73
C VAL A 21 -0.76 5.78 9.40
N LYS A 22 -0.90 6.89 10.13
CA LYS A 22 -2.16 7.28 10.78
C LYS A 22 -3.28 7.50 9.78
N CYS A 23 -3.02 8.25 8.70
CA CYS A 23 -4.02 8.52 7.67
C CYS A 23 -4.55 7.22 7.03
N TRP A 24 -3.65 6.27 6.70
CA TRP A 24 -4.06 5.01 6.09
C TRP A 24 -4.73 4.05 7.06
N GLN A 25 -4.30 4.02 8.32
CA GLN A 25 -4.99 3.27 9.36
C GLN A 25 -6.43 3.78 9.54
N GLN A 26 -6.61 5.10 9.60
CA GLN A 26 -7.94 5.69 9.68
C GLN A 26 -8.80 5.34 8.45
N ALA A 27 -8.22 5.39 7.25
CA ALA A 27 -8.92 5.01 6.03
C ALA A 27 -9.33 3.52 6.04
N HIS A 28 -8.47 2.64 6.56
CA HIS A 28 -8.76 1.22 6.68
C HIS A 28 -9.94 0.96 7.64
N GLU A 29 -9.95 1.62 8.80
CA GLU A 29 -11.05 1.54 9.77
C GLU A 29 -12.35 2.08 9.18
N SER A 30 -12.31 3.26 8.56
CA SER A 30 -13.49 3.87 7.94
C SER A 30 -14.10 3.03 6.81
N ILE A 31 -13.28 2.31 6.03
CA ILE A 31 -13.79 1.44 4.96
C ILE A 31 -14.39 0.15 5.51
N ALA A 32 -13.92 -0.35 6.65
CA ALA A 32 -14.46 -1.56 7.27
C ALA A 32 -15.93 -1.40 7.71
N ASP A 33 -16.34 -0.16 8.02
CA ASP A 33 -17.69 0.18 8.44
C ASP A 33 -18.67 0.41 7.26
N ILE A 34 -18.18 0.41 6.02
CA ILE A 34 -19.01 0.61 4.83
C ILE A 34 -19.43 -0.77 4.29
N PRO A 35 -20.74 -1.03 4.08
CA PRO A 35 -21.20 -2.24 3.40
C PRO A 35 -20.83 -2.16 1.92
N LEU A 36 -19.63 -2.61 1.60
CA LEU A 36 -19.08 -2.62 0.26
C LEU A 36 -19.72 -3.76 -0.56
N LEU A 37 -20.81 -3.43 -1.25
CA LEU A 37 -21.51 -4.31 -2.18
C LEU A 37 -20.77 -4.38 -3.52
N ASP A 38 -19.66 -5.15 -3.62
CA ASP A 38 -19.01 -5.66 -4.86
C ASP A 38 -17.48 -5.88 -4.75
N GLY A 39 -16.87 -6.37 -5.83
CA GLY A 39 -15.41 -6.51 -5.98
C GLY A 39 -14.64 -5.18 -6.02
N TRP A 40 -15.31 -4.05 -6.27
CA TRP A 40 -14.67 -2.72 -6.21
C TRP A 40 -14.31 -2.37 -4.77
N GLY A 41 -15.19 -2.69 -3.83
CA GLY A 41 -14.92 -2.58 -2.41
C GLY A 41 -13.68 -3.34 -1.94
N GLU A 42 -13.57 -4.61 -2.33
CA GLU A 42 -12.42 -5.44 -1.95
C GLU A 42 -11.13 -4.90 -2.55
N LYS A 43 -11.14 -4.48 -3.82
CA LYS A 43 -9.99 -3.84 -4.46
C LYS A 43 -9.56 -2.56 -3.73
N HIS A 44 -10.50 -1.75 -3.23
CA HIS A 44 -10.19 -0.56 -2.42
C HIS A 44 -9.55 -0.91 -1.08
N ARG A 45 -10.05 -1.94 -0.39
CA ARG A 45 -9.45 -2.44 0.87
C ARG A 45 -8.00 -2.87 0.67
N LEU A 46 -7.73 -3.62 -0.40
CA LEU A 46 -6.38 -4.04 -0.76
C LEU A 46 -5.47 -2.83 -1.04
N PHE A 47 -5.96 -1.80 -1.74
CA PHE A 47 -5.18 -0.58 -1.98
C PHE A 47 -4.82 0.14 -0.68
N VAL A 48 -5.79 0.36 0.19
CA VAL A 48 -5.58 1.07 1.47
C VAL A 48 -4.63 0.27 2.36
N LYS A 49 -4.81 -1.05 2.45
CA LYS A 49 -3.89 -1.93 3.19
C LYS A 49 -2.47 -1.86 2.62
N TRP A 50 -2.32 -1.92 1.28
CA TRP A 50 -1.01 -1.80 0.63
C TRP A 50 -0.33 -0.48 1.02
N LYS A 51 -1.02 0.65 0.89
CA LYS A 51 -0.45 1.96 1.23
C LYS A 51 -0.14 2.14 2.71
N HIS A 52 -0.93 1.54 3.59
CA HIS A 52 -0.63 1.48 5.01
C HIS A 52 0.71 0.76 5.27
N MET A 53 0.91 -0.41 4.65
CA MET A 53 2.14 -1.19 4.84
C MET A 53 3.37 -0.52 4.23
N GLU A 54 3.24 0.15 3.07
CA GLU A 54 4.31 0.99 2.50
C GLU A 54 4.71 2.12 3.46
N ALA A 55 3.73 2.80 4.08
CA ALA A 55 4.00 3.87 5.03
C ALA A 55 4.69 3.35 6.30
N LYS A 56 4.28 2.18 6.83
CA LYS A 56 4.94 1.53 7.97
C LYS A 56 6.39 1.19 7.66
N ALA A 57 6.64 0.57 6.50
CA ALA A 57 8.00 0.23 6.07
C ALA A 57 8.89 1.48 5.97
N ALA A 58 8.38 2.56 5.36
CA ALA A 58 9.09 3.83 5.25
C ALA A 58 9.39 4.45 6.63
N ALA A 59 8.41 4.44 7.55
CA ALA A 59 8.58 5.01 8.88
C ALA A 59 9.71 4.28 9.65
N TYR A 60 9.70 2.95 9.65
CA TYR A 60 10.76 2.16 10.29
C TYR A 60 12.12 2.33 9.61
N TYR A 61 12.17 2.36 8.27
CA TYR A 61 13.41 2.59 7.54
C TYR A 61 14.06 3.94 7.89
N TYR A 62 13.28 5.03 7.93
CA TYR A 62 13.83 6.32 8.38
C TYR A 62 14.24 6.30 9.86
N HIS A 63 13.60 5.48 10.68
CA HIS A 63 14.02 5.30 12.07
C HIS A 63 15.40 4.64 12.16
N VAL A 64 15.67 3.61 11.35
CA VAL A 64 16.99 2.97 11.23
C VAL A 64 18.04 4.00 10.88
N LEU A 65 17.81 4.82 9.86
CA LEU A 65 18.77 5.84 9.42
C LEU A 65 19.08 6.89 10.51
N ILE A 66 18.07 7.31 11.28
CA ILE A 66 18.26 8.23 12.41
C ILE A 66 19.04 7.56 13.56
N LEU A 67 18.79 6.28 13.81
CA LEU A 67 19.50 5.53 14.86
C LEU A 67 20.98 5.31 14.50
N ASP A 68 21.27 5.11 13.22
CA ASP A 68 22.62 4.94 12.68
C ASP A 68 23.48 6.20 12.88
N GLU A 69 22.90 7.39 12.73
CA GLU A 69 23.58 8.67 12.99
C GLU A 69 24.11 8.81 14.43
N SER A 70 23.48 8.14 15.41
CA SER A 70 23.87 8.23 16.82
C SER A 70 25.00 7.27 17.24
N ASN A 71 25.31 6.26 16.42
CA ASN A 71 26.42 5.31 16.56
C ASN A 71 26.71 4.76 17.99
N THR A 72 25.67 4.40 18.75
CA THR A 72 25.80 3.76 20.07
C THR A 72 25.40 2.28 20.00
N GLU A 73 25.95 1.40 20.85
CA GLU A 73 25.52 -0.02 20.88
C GLU A 73 24.01 -0.19 21.17
N LYS A 74 23.44 0.71 21.97
CA LYS A 74 22.00 0.74 22.26
C LYS A 74 21.21 1.14 21.02
N SER A 75 21.68 2.12 20.25
CA SER A 75 21.02 2.53 19.00
C SER A 75 21.16 1.47 17.91
N GLN A 76 22.26 0.70 17.87
CA GLN A 76 22.43 -0.43 16.95
C GLN A 76 21.39 -1.54 17.21
N ARG A 77 21.18 -1.95 18.47
CA ARG A 77 20.14 -2.94 18.79
C ARG A 77 18.74 -2.45 18.40
N ALA A 78 18.44 -1.17 18.66
CA ALA A 78 17.18 -0.57 18.24
C ALA A 78 17.04 -0.51 16.71
N ALA A 79 18.14 -0.24 15.99
CA ALA A 79 18.18 -0.18 14.54
C ALA A 79 17.91 -1.56 13.92
N VAL A 80 18.47 -2.64 14.49
CA VAL A 80 18.19 -4.01 14.05
C VAL A 80 16.71 -4.36 14.22
N ALA A 81 16.11 -4.05 15.37
CA ALA A 81 14.68 -4.30 15.60
C ALA A 81 13.79 -3.49 14.64
N ALA A 82 14.13 -2.22 14.40
CA ALA A 82 13.43 -1.36 13.44
C ALA A 82 13.57 -1.88 12.00
N LEU A 83 14.75 -2.38 11.62
CA LEU A 83 14.97 -2.97 10.29
C LEU A 83 14.11 -4.22 10.08
N GLN A 84 14.06 -5.12 11.06
CA GLN A 84 13.18 -6.30 11.02
C GLN A 84 11.71 -5.90 10.81
N SER A 85 11.25 -4.86 11.52
CA SER A 85 9.89 -4.33 11.41
C SER A 85 9.63 -3.70 10.02
N ALA A 86 10.63 -3.03 9.45
CA ALA A 86 10.55 -2.47 8.11
C ALA A 86 10.45 -3.56 7.04
N GLU A 87 11.27 -4.61 7.15
CA GLU A 87 11.29 -5.74 6.23
C GLU A 87 9.99 -6.55 6.26
N GLU A 88 9.44 -6.79 7.45
CA GLU A 88 8.14 -7.43 7.60
C GLU A 88 7.04 -6.61 6.93
N SER A 89 7.01 -5.29 7.18
CA SER A 89 6.03 -4.39 6.58
C SER A 89 6.17 -4.34 5.05
N LEU A 90 7.40 -4.36 4.53
CA LEU A 90 7.67 -4.37 3.10
C LEU A 90 7.25 -5.70 2.45
N ARG A 91 7.49 -6.82 3.13
CA ARG A 91 7.07 -8.15 2.64
C ARG A 91 5.56 -8.23 2.53
N GLU A 92 4.84 -7.82 3.56
CA GLU A 92 3.38 -7.78 3.52
C GLU A 92 2.87 -6.77 2.48
N SER A 93 3.49 -5.59 2.37
CA SER A 93 3.18 -4.62 1.32
C SER A 93 3.25 -5.23 -0.09
N ARG A 94 4.25 -6.06 -0.37
CA ARG A 94 4.38 -6.73 -1.68
C ARG A 94 3.27 -7.75 -1.91
N ALA A 95 2.97 -8.58 -0.91
CA ALA A 95 1.90 -9.57 -1.01
C ALA A 95 0.52 -8.91 -1.24
N VAL A 96 0.23 -7.81 -0.53
CA VAL A 96 -1.03 -7.07 -0.71
C VAL A 96 -1.07 -6.34 -2.06
N CYS A 97 0.06 -5.81 -2.52
CA CYS A 97 0.20 -5.23 -3.85
C CYS A 97 -0.11 -6.25 -4.95
N GLU A 98 0.43 -7.46 -4.86
CA GLU A 98 0.13 -8.55 -5.80
C GLU A 98 -1.37 -8.89 -5.80
N ALA A 99 -1.97 -9.07 -4.61
CA ALA A 99 -3.40 -9.30 -4.48
C ALA A 99 -4.25 -8.16 -5.08
N PHE A 100 -3.86 -6.90 -4.86
CA PHE A 100 -4.54 -5.73 -5.44
C PHE A 100 -4.53 -5.74 -6.98
N HIS A 101 -3.40 -6.09 -7.58
CA HIS A 101 -3.26 -6.17 -9.03
C HIS A 101 -4.07 -7.33 -9.62
N SER A 102 -4.19 -8.45 -8.88
CA SER A 102 -5.02 -9.60 -9.28
C SER A 102 -6.53 -9.40 -9.07
N ALA A 103 -6.95 -8.48 -8.19
CA ALA A 103 -8.37 -8.26 -7.90
C ALA A 103 -9.12 -7.60 -9.06
N SER A 104 -10.29 -8.13 -9.43
CA SER A 104 -11.15 -7.56 -10.47
C SER A 104 -11.74 -6.20 -10.06
N PRO A 105 -11.77 -5.20 -10.97
CA PRO A 105 -12.30 -3.87 -10.68
C PRO A 105 -13.83 -3.74 -10.82
N CYS A 106 -14.56 -4.79 -11.26
CA CYS A 106 -15.96 -4.66 -11.68
C CYS A 106 -16.98 -5.26 -10.68
N ARG A 107 -18.19 -4.67 -10.67
CA ARG A 107 -19.43 -5.33 -10.26
C ARG A 107 -19.71 -6.46 -11.25
N VAL A 108 -19.79 -7.70 -10.77
CA VAL A 108 -20.38 -8.79 -11.57
C VAL A 108 -21.88 -8.74 -11.32
N ASP A 109 -22.56 -7.79 -11.95
CA ASP A 109 -24.01 -7.83 -12.03
C ASP A 109 -24.38 -8.74 -13.21
N GLY A 110 -24.60 -10.02 -12.92
CA GLY A 110 -25.29 -10.96 -13.82
C GLY A 110 -24.43 -12.06 -14.44
N GLU A 111 -24.76 -13.31 -14.14
CA GLU A 111 -24.33 -14.50 -14.88
C GLU A 111 -25.07 -14.58 -16.23
N HIS A 112 -24.39 -14.44 -17.37
CA HIS A 112 -24.53 -15.22 -18.62
C HIS A 112 -23.87 -14.47 -19.79
N GLU A 113 -22.68 -14.90 -20.20
CA GLU A 113 -22.33 -14.83 -21.62
C GLU A 113 -21.65 -16.14 -22.00
N MET A 114 -22.49 -17.05 -22.50
CA MET A 114 -22.02 -18.17 -23.29
C MET A 114 -21.19 -17.62 -24.44
N VAL A 115 -19.94 -18.07 -24.53
CA VAL A 115 -19.13 -17.93 -25.73
C VAL A 115 -19.87 -18.64 -26.87
N LEU A 116 -20.62 -17.91 -27.69
CA LEU A 116 -21.11 -18.40 -28.97
C LEU A 116 -20.25 -17.83 -30.11
N PRO A 117 -19.79 -18.66 -31.07
CA PRO A 117 -18.88 -18.22 -32.11
C PRO A 117 -19.51 -17.20 -33.07
N LEU A 118 -18.69 -16.27 -33.55
CA LEU A 118 -18.96 -15.18 -34.49
C LEU A 118 -19.36 -15.62 -35.93
N GLN A 119 -20.22 -16.63 -36.12
CA GLN A 119 -20.45 -17.17 -37.47
C GLN A 119 -21.83 -16.84 -38.09
N GLU A 120 -22.88 -16.44 -37.37
CA GLU A 120 -24.20 -16.29 -38.02
C GLU A 120 -24.93 -15.00 -37.61
N ARG A 121 -24.66 -13.92 -38.35
CA ARG A 121 -25.61 -12.82 -38.52
C ARG A 121 -26.04 -12.77 -39.97
N GLU A 122 -27.19 -13.36 -40.27
CA GLU A 122 -27.91 -13.13 -41.52
C GLU A 122 -28.29 -11.63 -41.63
N PRO A 123 -28.17 -11.00 -42.81
CA PRO A 123 -28.53 -9.60 -42.99
C PRO A 123 -30.05 -9.44 -43.02
N CYS A 124 -30.59 -8.59 -42.16
CA CYS A 124 -32.02 -8.25 -42.17
C CYS A 124 -32.37 -7.55 -43.50
N LYS A 125 -33.39 -8.08 -44.18
CA LYS A 125 -34.03 -7.46 -45.35
C LYS A 125 -34.79 -6.19 -44.96
#